data_AF-A0A5Z3S096-F1
#
_entry.id   AF-A0A5Z3S096-F1
#
_cell.length_a   1.000
_cell.length_b   1.000
_cell.length_c   1.000
_cell.angle_alpha   90.00
_cell.angle_beta   90.00
_cell.angle_gamma   90.00
#
_symmetry.space_group_name_H-M   'P 1'
#
loop_
_entity.id
_entity.type
_entity.pdbx_description
1 polymer ?
#
loop_
_entity_poly.entity_id
_entity_poly.type
_entity_poly.pdbx_seq_one_letter_code
_entity_poly.pdbx_strand_id
1 'polypeptide(L)'
;LSMRKYLDEWNVFDSLSRVSDFFRLSNAEFTKKDNDTYSLDVDGSCLYQDYEIARNRLMMRESNLYSEMHTSSKKGLKLRQWAKNRMPSYLNPEGIYSSHHLSELENMSPDDLHEEYGNVSLYNWVHAYQCLVELSKEELRKRFSSKKPIPLQVDRWLIIKSRENWLSFFKRKGMAEDVAKKVIGYFTFNSKSHDLNDCPFIPCVDGLCLMPALIAHSSATRSLMSLFGSKKISQAGKGRFHEQQFLRQVRAAGIKASPIETHANFQCDCVMLIDDHLIFTELKSNGQPIYYGKYYQQLCNIIGDSSLIYDGNNKLLRSYIEQIDRISTHYLNHLDIIINEFNLPVDWQPKGVHKIIVTTTMLGGKYHSDNVFVVDKYSLSSFLQRVPGVIFQNNEEGDRIKNIIDGYEHCTGEITIEKFLNYLYCLPSVSAVRKNIKKLTYSVRFDETLIYHPYYDSWAFGPYIRKEDERIN
;
A
#
# COMPACT_ATOMS: atom_id res chain seq x y z
N LEU A 1 26.24 14.71 -18.66
CA LEU A 1 24.93 14.24 -19.12
C LEU A 1 23.91 15.31 -18.80
N SER A 2 23.16 15.83 -19.78
CA SER A 2 22.07 16.76 -19.49
C SER A 2 20.95 16.00 -18.77
N MET A 3 20.24 16.67 -17.85
CA MET A 3 19.11 16.09 -17.13
C MET A 3 18.04 15.52 -18.07
N ARG A 4 17.89 16.14 -19.25
CA ARG A 4 17.02 15.67 -20.34
C ARG A 4 17.42 14.28 -20.84
N LYS A 5 18.70 14.05 -21.14
CA LYS A 5 19.17 12.75 -21.63
C LYS A 5 18.98 11.62 -20.60
N TYR A 6 19.20 11.90 -19.32
CA TYR A 6 18.94 10.92 -18.26
C TYR A 6 17.44 10.57 -18.13
N LEU A 7 16.56 11.58 -18.21
CA LEU A 7 15.11 11.36 -18.20
C LEU A 7 14.66 10.55 -19.43
N ASP A 8 15.25 10.82 -20.60
CA ASP A 8 14.96 10.08 -21.83
C ASP A 8 15.40 8.61 -21.69
N GLU A 9 16.61 8.32 -21.21
CA GLU A 9 17.10 6.96 -20.95
C GLU A 9 16.25 6.20 -19.93
N TRP A 10 15.83 6.88 -18.85
CA TRP A 10 14.92 6.29 -17.86
C TRP A 10 13.54 5.96 -18.46
N ASN A 11 12.97 6.86 -19.26
CA ASN A 11 11.68 6.64 -19.92
C ASN A 11 11.74 5.46 -20.91
N VAL A 12 12.86 5.30 -21.61
CA VAL A 12 13.14 4.18 -22.49
C VAL A 12 13.20 2.87 -21.70
N PHE A 13 13.96 2.84 -20.61
CA PHE A 13 14.08 1.67 -19.74
C PHE A 13 12.73 1.25 -19.13
N ASP A 14 12.00 2.20 -18.55
CA ASP A 14 10.70 1.94 -17.92
C ASP A 14 9.65 1.44 -18.93
N SER A 15 9.64 2.03 -20.15
CA SER A 15 8.74 1.56 -21.22
C SER A 15 9.10 0.15 -21.69
N LEU A 16 10.38 -0.22 -21.80
CA LEU A 16 10.79 -1.61 -22.13
C LEU A 16 10.33 -2.59 -21.07
N SER A 17 10.48 -2.24 -19.80
CA SER A 17 10.02 -3.10 -18.70
C SER A 17 8.51 -3.35 -18.82
N ARG A 18 7.72 -2.32 -19.12
CA ARG A 18 6.26 -2.44 -19.31
C ARG A 18 5.90 -3.28 -20.54
N VAL A 19 6.55 -3.04 -21.68
CA VAL A 19 6.38 -3.85 -22.89
C VAL A 19 6.70 -5.31 -22.62
N SER A 20 7.80 -5.61 -21.91
CA SER A 20 8.17 -6.97 -21.53
C SER A 20 7.11 -7.63 -20.65
N ASP A 21 6.56 -6.93 -19.67
CA ASP A 21 5.52 -7.46 -18.80
C ASP A 21 4.22 -7.76 -19.57
N PHE A 22 3.87 -6.97 -20.59
CA PHE A 22 2.70 -7.26 -21.43
C PHE A 22 2.83 -8.59 -22.17
N PHE A 23 4.01 -8.92 -22.71
CA PHE A 23 4.24 -10.23 -23.33
C PHE A 23 4.18 -11.37 -22.31
N ARG A 24 4.80 -11.16 -21.15
CA ARG A 24 4.93 -12.21 -20.14
C ARG A 24 3.61 -12.54 -19.44
N LEU A 25 2.73 -11.55 -19.29
CA LEU A 25 1.61 -11.62 -18.35
C LEU A 25 0.26 -11.31 -18.97
N SER A 26 0.19 -10.89 -20.25
CA SER A 26 -1.04 -10.34 -20.83
C SER A 26 -1.22 -10.67 -22.31
N ASN A 27 -0.62 -11.77 -22.77
CA ASN A 27 -0.75 -12.30 -24.14
C ASN A 27 -0.64 -11.20 -25.21
N ALA A 28 0.35 -10.31 -25.06
CA ALA A 28 0.49 -9.19 -25.96
C ALA A 28 0.84 -9.62 -27.39
N GLU A 29 0.29 -8.91 -28.37
CA GLU A 29 0.57 -9.13 -29.79
C GLU A 29 1.22 -7.89 -30.41
N PHE A 30 2.29 -8.11 -31.19
CA PHE A 30 2.88 -7.06 -32.01
C PHE A 30 2.26 -7.04 -33.40
N THR A 31 1.75 -5.88 -33.79
CA THR A 31 1.38 -5.59 -35.17
C THR A 31 2.37 -4.60 -35.77
N LYS A 32 3.07 -4.99 -36.85
CA LYS A 32 3.88 -4.04 -37.62
C LYS A 32 2.95 -3.06 -38.34
N LYS A 33 3.12 -1.76 -38.12
CA LYS A 33 2.34 -0.70 -38.79
C LYS A 33 3.04 -0.23 -40.06
N ASP A 34 4.34 0.07 -39.97
CA ASP A 34 5.19 0.56 -41.05
C ASP A 34 6.64 0.03 -40.88
N ASN A 35 7.59 0.50 -41.70
CA ASN A 35 9.01 0.25 -41.44
C ASN A 35 9.40 0.78 -40.06
N ASP A 36 10.04 -0.11 -39.28
CA ASP A 36 10.51 0.13 -37.92
C ASP A 36 9.44 0.63 -36.94
N THR A 37 8.15 0.49 -37.27
CA THR A 37 7.05 0.97 -36.42
C THR A 37 6.10 -0.17 -36.06
N TYR A 38 5.89 -0.37 -34.76
CA TYR A 38 5.11 -1.47 -34.21
C TYR A 38 4.05 -0.94 -33.24
N SER A 39 2.89 -1.57 -33.21
CA SER A 39 1.90 -1.41 -32.13
C SER A 39 1.78 -2.69 -31.33
N LEU A 40 1.69 -2.54 -30.02
CA LEU A 40 1.40 -3.61 -29.09
C LEU A 40 -0.05 -3.50 -28.65
N ASP A 41 -0.79 -4.59 -28.82
CA ASP A 41 -2.14 -4.75 -28.30
C ASP A 41 -2.16 -5.88 -27.26
N VAL A 42 -3.11 -5.79 -26.33
CA VAL A 42 -3.34 -6.78 -25.25
C VAL A 42 -4.81 -7.16 -25.25
N ASP A 43 -5.10 -8.41 -24.89
CA ASP A 43 -6.47 -8.91 -24.83
C ASP A 43 -7.27 -8.38 -23.61
N GLY A 44 -8.54 -8.78 -23.52
CA GLY A 44 -9.43 -8.38 -22.43
C GLY A 44 -9.09 -8.99 -21.06
N SER A 45 -8.17 -9.94 -20.97
CA SER A 45 -7.71 -10.54 -19.72
C SER A 45 -6.56 -9.75 -19.06
N CYS A 46 -6.02 -8.75 -19.76
CA CYS A 46 -4.93 -7.91 -19.28
C CYS A 46 -5.29 -7.15 -17.99
N LEU A 47 -4.57 -7.44 -16.91
CA LEU A 47 -4.76 -6.83 -15.59
C LEU A 47 -4.00 -5.50 -15.42
N TYR A 48 -3.37 -4.97 -16.47
CA TYR A 48 -2.57 -3.76 -16.36
C TYR A 48 -3.42 -2.52 -16.05
N GLN A 49 -4.63 -2.45 -16.62
CA GLN A 49 -5.59 -1.39 -16.24
C GLN A 49 -5.90 -1.44 -14.75
N ASP A 50 -6.13 -2.65 -14.21
CA ASP A 50 -6.43 -2.86 -12.80
C ASP A 50 -5.22 -2.46 -11.92
N TYR A 51 -4.02 -2.82 -12.35
CA TYR A 51 -2.79 -2.39 -11.67
C TYR A 51 -2.67 -0.86 -11.62
N GLU A 52 -2.91 -0.15 -12.73
CA GLU A 52 -2.86 1.31 -12.74
C GLU A 52 -3.98 1.92 -11.87
N ILE A 53 -5.19 1.35 -11.87
CA ILE A 53 -6.26 1.78 -10.96
C ILE A 53 -5.83 1.60 -9.49
N ALA A 54 -5.27 0.45 -9.13
CA ALA A 54 -4.77 0.16 -7.78
C ALA A 54 -3.69 1.17 -7.36
N ARG A 55 -2.71 1.41 -8.22
CA ARG A 55 -1.62 2.38 -8.01
C ARG A 55 -2.16 3.78 -7.78
N ASN A 56 -3.17 4.20 -8.55
CA ASN A 56 -3.82 5.49 -8.40
C ASN A 56 -4.57 5.63 -7.08
N ARG A 57 -5.34 4.62 -6.70
CA ARG A 57 -6.02 4.57 -5.40
C ARG A 57 -5.02 4.69 -4.25
N LEU A 58 -3.84 4.05 -4.35
CA LEU A 58 -2.77 4.16 -3.36
C LEU A 58 -2.18 5.56 -3.28
N MET A 59 -1.84 6.17 -4.42
CA MET A 59 -1.31 7.53 -4.46
C MET A 59 -2.31 8.57 -3.92
N MET A 60 -3.60 8.39 -4.21
CA MET A 60 -4.66 9.24 -3.66
C MET A 60 -4.78 9.08 -2.14
N ARG A 61 -4.65 7.85 -1.61
CA ARG A 61 -4.66 7.64 -0.16
C ARG A 61 -3.47 8.32 0.50
N GLU A 62 -2.27 8.16 -0.03
CA GLU A 62 -1.06 8.84 0.45
C GLU A 62 -1.26 10.37 0.48
N SER A 63 -1.77 10.94 -0.62
CA SER A 63 -2.04 12.38 -0.73
C SER A 63 -3.10 12.87 0.27
N ASN A 64 -4.16 12.09 0.48
CA ASN A 64 -5.20 12.40 1.45
C ASN A 64 -4.65 12.36 2.87
N LEU A 65 -3.86 11.34 3.21
CA LEU A 65 -3.21 11.23 4.52
C LEU A 65 -2.29 12.43 4.77
N TYR A 66 -1.48 12.81 3.78
CA TYR A 66 -0.61 13.98 3.87
C TYR A 66 -1.41 15.26 4.12
N SER A 67 -2.49 15.46 3.37
CA SER A 67 -3.38 16.62 3.54
C SER A 67 -4.06 16.63 4.91
N GLU A 68 -4.53 15.49 5.40
CA GLU A 68 -5.10 15.36 6.75
C GLU A 68 -4.10 15.77 7.83
N MET A 69 -2.81 15.45 7.66
CA MET A 69 -1.76 15.72 8.64
C MET A 69 -1.24 17.16 8.61
N HIS A 70 -1.25 17.80 7.44
CA HIS A 70 -0.59 19.08 7.22
C HIS A 70 -1.55 20.26 7.10
N THR A 71 -2.86 20.01 6.95
CA THR A 71 -3.85 21.08 6.99
C THR A 71 -4.13 21.52 8.44
N SER A 72 -4.48 22.80 8.61
CA SER A 72 -5.01 23.35 9.86
C SER A 72 -6.48 22.98 10.10
N SER A 73 -6.98 21.92 9.45
CA SER A 73 -8.33 21.42 9.66
C SER A 73 -8.52 20.97 11.11
N LYS A 74 -9.77 20.99 11.61
CA LYS A 74 -10.12 20.50 12.95
C LYS A 74 -9.65 19.05 13.13
N LYS A 75 -9.82 18.23 12.10
CA LYS A 75 -9.33 16.86 12.05
C LYS A 75 -7.81 16.76 12.11
N GLY A 76 -7.07 17.56 11.32
CA GLY A 76 -5.61 17.57 11.36
C GLY A 76 -5.06 18.01 12.72
N LEU A 77 -5.70 18.99 13.36
CA LEU A 77 -5.37 19.40 14.73
C LEU A 77 -5.63 18.28 15.74
N LYS A 78 -6.80 17.62 15.68
CA LYS A 78 -7.11 16.46 16.53
C LYS A 78 -6.11 15.32 16.33
N LEU A 79 -5.73 15.03 15.09
CA LEU A 79 -4.77 13.97 14.76
C LEU A 79 -3.38 14.29 15.33
N ARG A 80 -2.90 15.53 15.14
CA ARG A 80 -1.62 15.97 15.73
C ARG A 80 -1.64 15.93 17.25
N GLN A 81 -2.76 16.33 17.88
CA GLN A 81 -2.92 16.27 19.33
C GLN A 81 -3.01 14.84 19.85
N TRP A 82 -3.70 13.96 19.13
CA TRP A 82 -3.73 12.52 19.39
C TRP A 82 -2.32 11.92 19.32
N ALA A 83 -1.57 12.25 18.26
CA ALA A 83 -0.21 11.76 18.04
C ALA A 83 0.75 12.24 19.15
N LYS A 84 0.64 13.50 19.59
CA LYS A 84 1.49 14.06 20.65
C LYS A 84 1.44 13.26 21.96
N ASN A 85 0.32 12.61 22.26
CA ASN A 85 0.12 11.87 23.51
C ASN A 85 0.48 10.37 23.41
N ARG A 86 0.69 9.85 22.20
CA ARG A 86 0.87 8.42 21.93
C ARG A 86 2.16 8.08 21.20
N MET A 87 2.71 9.02 20.45
CA MET A 87 3.94 8.84 19.69
C MET A 87 5.15 9.42 20.42
N PRO A 88 6.36 8.93 20.14
CA PRO A 88 7.58 9.50 20.70
C PRO A 88 7.75 10.99 20.41
N SER A 89 8.12 11.75 21.44
CA SER A 89 8.23 13.22 21.38
C SER A 89 9.34 13.75 20.47
N TYR A 90 10.29 12.88 20.07
CA TYR A 90 11.36 13.23 19.13
C TYR A 90 10.89 13.29 17.67
N LEU A 91 9.68 12.80 17.35
CA LEU A 91 9.15 12.85 15.99
C LEU A 91 8.67 14.27 15.66
N ASN A 92 9.19 14.81 14.56
CA ASN A 92 8.68 16.02 13.93
C ASN A 92 7.37 15.73 13.16
N PRO A 93 6.68 16.74 12.58
CA PRO A 93 5.45 16.52 11.82
C PRO A 93 5.59 15.52 10.66
N GLU A 94 6.70 15.56 9.92
CA GLU A 94 6.98 14.62 8.81
C GLU A 94 7.18 13.18 9.28
N GLY A 95 7.76 13.01 10.48
CA GLY A 95 7.95 11.74 11.16
C GLY A 95 6.63 11.17 11.67
N ILE A 96 5.72 12.02 12.18
CA ILE A 96 4.35 11.62 12.51
C ILE A 96 3.62 11.14 11.26
N TYR A 97 3.68 11.92 10.17
CA TYR A 97 3.10 11.53 8.88
C TYR A 97 3.66 10.20 8.38
N SER A 98 4.98 10.05 8.35
CA SER A 98 5.65 8.83 7.86
C SER A 98 5.35 7.62 8.74
N SER A 99 5.17 7.82 10.05
CA SER A 99 4.77 6.75 10.98
C SER A 99 3.36 6.28 10.68
N HIS A 100 2.41 7.19 10.54
CA HIS A 100 1.04 6.82 10.14
C HIS A 100 1.00 6.16 8.76
N HIS A 101 1.76 6.68 7.79
CA HIS A 101 1.84 6.09 6.47
C HIS A 101 2.43 4.66 6.53
N LEU A 102 3.46 4.45 7.35
CA LEU A 102 4.01 3.12 7.60
C LEU A 102 2.99 2.19 8.27
N SER A 103 2.27 2.67 9.28
CA SER A 103 1.20 1.91 9.94
C SER A 103 0.11 1.47 8.95
N GLU A 104 -0.26 2.31 7.98
CA GLU A 104 -1.21 1.93 6.93
C GLU A 104 -0.65 0.85 5.99
N LEU A 105 0.61 0.96 5.57
CA LEU A 105 1.23 -0.01 4.67
C LEU A 105 1.60 -1.33 5.35
N GLU A 106 1.93 -1.29 6.65
CA GLU A 106 2.24 -2.45 7.48
C GLU A 106 0.99 -3.06 8.13
N ASN A 107 -0.19 -2.45 7.98
CA ASN A 107 -1.47 -2.95 8.50
C ASN A 107 -1.52 -3.07 10.02
N MET A 108 -0.98 -2.05 10.69
CA MET A 108 -0.88 -1.95 12.15
C MET A 108 -1.58 -0.68 12.61
N SER A 109 -1.98 -0.60 13.88
CA SER A 109 -2.27 0.70 14.50
C SER A 109 -0.99 1.51 14.58
N PRO A 110 -1.03 2.86 14.56
CA PRO A 110 0.17 3.63 14.89
C PRO A 110 0.70 3.30 16.29
N ASP A 111 -0.18 2.96 17.23
CA ASP A 111 0.22 2.49 18.58
C ASP A 111 1.08 1.20 18.56
N ASP A 112 0.96 0.39 17.50
CA ASP A 112 1.72 -0.86 17.35
C ASP A 112 3.13 -0.62 16.78
N LEU A 113 3.49 0.62 16.38
CA LEU A 113 4.83 0.94 15.85
C LEU A 113 5.94 0.99 16.92
N HIS A 114 5.59 0.67 18.16
CA HIS A 114 6.56 0.30 19.19
C HIS A 114 7.18 -1.08 18.95
N GLU A 115 6.55 -1.93 18.11
CA GLU A 115 7.10 -3.21 17.67
C GLU A 115 8.49 -3.06 17.06
N GLU A 116 9.34 -4.06 17.27
CA GLU A 116 10.73 -4.03 16.82
C GLU A 116 10.98 -4.90 15.60
N TYR A 117 11.48 -4.26 14.54
CA TYR A 117 12.01 -4.96 13.38
C TYR A 117 13.54 -4.87 13.44
N GLY A 118 14.23 -6.02 13.56
CA GLY A 118 15.69 -6.04 13.67
C GLY A 118 16.20 -5.40 14.97
N ASN A 119 15.47 -5.56 16.07
CA ASN A 119 15.77 -5.00 17.39
C ASN A 119 15.84 -3.45 17.40
N VAL A 120 15.02 -2.83 16.55
CA VAL A 120 14.83 -1.38 16.43
C VAL A 120 13.33 -1.15 16.25
N SER A 121 12.73 -0.30 17.09
CA SER A 121 11.31 0.02 16.96
C SER A 121 11.00 0.71 15.63
N LEU A 122 9.81 0.48 15.08
CA LEU A 122 9.38 1.09 13.82
C LEU A 122 9.39 2.63 13.87
N TYR A 123 9.07 3.23 15.03
CA TYR A 123 9.26 4.67 15.21
C TYR A 123 10.71 5.14 15.05
N ASN A 124 11.69 4.38 15.56
CA ASN A 124 13.10 4.71 15.41
C ASN A 124 13.58 4.54 13.97
N TRP A 125 13.06 3.53 13.25
CA TRP A 125 13.31 3.37 11.81
C TRP A 125 12.86 4.60 11.02
N VAL A 126 11.61 5.02 11.22
CA VAL A 126 11.02 6.19 10.56
C VAL A 126 11.82 7.45 10.89
N HIS A 127 12.12 7.65 12.17
CA HIS A 127 12.88 8.82 12.64
C HIS A 127 14.26 8.91 12.02
N ALA A 128 15.01 7.80 11.99
CA ALA A 128 16.35 7.79 11.42
C ALA A 128 16.33 8.16 9.94
N TYR A 129 15.45 7.54 9.16
CA TYR A 129 15.38 7.81 7.73
C TYR A 129 14.95 9.27 7.47
N GLN A 130 13.95 9.76 8.22
CA GLN A 130 13.53 11.17 8.13
C GLN A 130 14.66 12.15 8.45
N CYS A 131 15.50 11.86 9.45
CA CYS A 131 16.67 12.68 9.73
C CYS A 131 17.63 12.79 8.53
N LEU A 132 17.78 11.72 7.74
CA LEU A 132 18.60 11.73 6.52
C LEU A 132 17.95 12.51 5.38
N VAL A 133 16.63 12.40 5.24
CA VAL A 133 15.84 13.20 4.27
C VAL A 133 15.97 14.69 4.59
N GLU A 134 15.78 15.09 5.84
CA GLU A 134 15.94 16.48 6.29
C GLU A 134 17.35 17.01 6.02
N LEU A 135 18.37 16.27 6.46
CA LEU A 135 19.77 16.64 6.25
C LEU A 135 20.07 16.82 4.76
N SER A 136 19.54 15.95 3.91
CA SER A 136 19.71 16.00 2.46
C SER A 136 19.02 17.22 1.85
N LYS A 137 17.78 17.51 2.25
CA LYS A 137 17.04 18.71 1.81
C LYS A 137 17.78 20.00 2.20
N GLU A 138 18.27 20.08 3.44
CA GLU A 138 19.03 21.24 3.92
C GLU A 138 20.32 21.44 3.11
N GLU A 139 21.05 20.36 2.86
CA GLU A 139 22.29 20.39 2.09
C GLU A 139 22.06 20.83 0.64
N LEU A 140 21.04 20.28 -0.03
CA LEU A 140 20.66 20.70 -1.38
C LEU A 140 20.21 22.17 -1.43
N ARG A 141 19.41 22.62 -0.46
CA ARG A 141 18.99 24.03 -0.38
C ARG A 141 20.19 24.97 -0.26
N LYS A 142 21.17 24.65 0.59
CA LYS A 142 22.41 25.43 0.73
C LYS A 142 23.17 25.49 -0.60
N ARG A 143 23.32 24.35 -1.28
CA ARG A 143 24.02 24.24 -2.57
C ARG A 143 23.35 25.07 -3.66
N PHE A 144 22.04 24.92 -3.85
CA PHE A 144 21.31 25.61 -4.90
C PHE A 144 21.01 27.09 -4.60
N SER A 145 21.14 27.52 -3.34
CA SER A 145 21.09 28.94 -2.98
C SER A 145 22.37 29.72 -3.35
N SER A 146 23.48 29.02 -3.64
CA SER A 146 24.74 29.64 -4.04
C SER A 146 24.65 30.24 -5.43
N LYS A 147 25.06 31.51 -5.58
CA LYS A 147 25.22 32.18 -6.88
C LYS A 147 26.47 31.72 -7.64
N LYS A 148 27.38 31.00 -6.99
CA LYS A 148 28.62 30.47 -7.61
C LYS A 148 28.42 29.02 -8.04
N PRO A 149 28.87 28.63 -9.24
CA PRO A 149 28.86 27.24 -9.67
C PRO A 149 29.62 26.35 -8.68
N ILE A 150 29.03 25.21 -8.33
CA ILE A 150 29.68 24.23 -7.46
C ILE A 150 30.56 23.35 -8.34
N PRO A 151 31.88 23.23 -8.06
CA PRO A 151 32.75 22.32 -8.79
C PRO A 151 32.25 20.87 -8.74
N LEU A 152 32.48 20.11 -9.80
CA LEU A 152 32.14 18.68 -9.88
C LEU A 152 33.15 17.82 -9.11
N GLN A 153 33.27 18.05 -7.80
CA GLN A 153 34.11 17.27 -6.88
C GLN A 153 33.23 16.44 -5.94
N VAL A 154 33.60 15.18 -5.71
CA VAL A 154 32.75 14.20 -4.98
C VAL A 154 32.38 14.70 -3.57
N ASP A 155 33.35 15.24 -2.83
CA ASP A 155 33.17 15.80 -1.48
C ASP A 155 32.29 17.06 -1.43
N ARG A 156 32.09 17.73 -2.56
CA ARG A 156 31.15 18.86 -2.70
C ARG A 156 29.71 18.43 -2.96
N TRP A 157 29.51 17.23 -3.52
CA TRP A 157 28.20 16.70 -3.91
C TRP A 157 27.69 15.58 -3.01
N LEU A 158 28.55 14.97 -2.19
CA LEU A 158 28.16 13.98 -1.17
C LEU A 158 28.27 14.58 0.23
N ILE A 159 27.60 13.97 1.21
CA ILE A 159 27.84 14.22 2.63
C ILE A 159 28.72 13.09 3.14
N ILE A 160 29.99 13.39 3.41
CA ILE A 160 30.97 12.41 3.88
C ILE A 160 31.25 12.65 5.35
N LYS A 161 31.10 11.60 6.19
CA LYS A 161 31.43 11.65 7.62
C LYS A 161 32.00 10.32 8.10
N SER A 162 32.84 10.36 9.12
CA SER A 162 33.22 9.16 9.87
C SER A 162 31.99 8.50 10.51
N ARG A 163 32.07 7.21 10.83
CA ARG A 163 30.98 6.48 11.51
C ARG A 163 30.62 7.12 12.85
N GLU A 164 31.61 7.61 13.61
CA GLU A 164 31.40 8.31 14.88
C GLU A 164 30.65 9.63 14.71
N ASN A 165 30.91 10.35 13.61
CA ASN A 165 30.19 11.58 13.30
C ASN A 165 28.74 11.32 12.87
N TRP A 166 28.46 10.21 12.17
CA TRP A 166 27.09 9.76 11.90
C TRP A 166 26.37 9.31 13.18
N LEU A 167 27.06 8.59 14.06
CA LEU A 167 26.53 8.21 15.36
C LEU A 167 26.16 9.44 16.19
N SER A 168 27.07 10.42 16.25
CA SER A 168 26.87 11.69 16.94
C SER A 168 25.71 12.49 16.33
N PHE A 169 25.52 12.42 15.01
CA PHE A 169 24.38 13.04 14.33
C PHE A 169 23.03 12.47 14.82
N PHE A 170 22.88 11.15 14.84
CA PHE A 170 21.63 10.51 15.31
C PHE A 170 21.39 10.73 16.82
N LYS A 171 22.45 10.69 17.65
CA LYS A 171 22.35 11.00 19.08
C LYS A 171 21.82 12.40 19.32
N ARG A 172 22.32 13.41 18.59
CA ARG A 172 21.82 14.80 18.67
C ARG A 172 20.37 14.94 18.21
N LYS A 173 19.87 14.01 17.38
CA LYS A 173 18.47 13.93 16.96
C LYS A 173 17.59 13.13 17.94
N GLY A 174 18.11 12.76 19.12
CA GLY A 174 17.33 12.09 20.18
C GLY A 174 17.32 10.57 20.11
N MET A 175 18.15 9.94 19.28
CA MET A 175 18.25 8.49 19.19
C MET A 175 19.25 7.92 20.22
N ALA A 176 18.88 6.81 20.86
CA ALA A 176 19.78 6.06 21.73
C ALA A 176 21.00 5.53 20.94
N GLU A 177 22.16 5.46 21.60
CA GLU A 177 23.43 5.15 20.94
C GLU A 177 23.46 3.75 20.31
N ASP A 178 22.95 2.75 21.02
CA ASP A 178 22.86 1.37 20.56
C ASP A 178 21.92 1.23 19.36
N VAL A 179 20.78 1.92 19.38
CA VAL A 179 19.83 2.00 18.26
C VAL A 179 20.48 2.67 17.04
N ALA A 180 21.15 3.80 17.24
CA ALA A 180 21.84 4.51 16.16
C ALA A 180 22.93 3.64 15.51
N LYS A 181 23.71 2.88 16.29
CA LYS A 181 24.71 1.93 15.77
C LYS A 181 24.05 0.86 14.88
N LYS A 182 22.94 0.26 15.34
CA LYS A 182 22.18 -0.73 14.56
C LYS A 182 21.69 -0.13 13.24
N VAL A 183 21.02 1.01 13.30
CA VAL A 183 20.45 1.67 12.11
C VAL A 183 21.52 2.03 11.09
N ILE A 184 22.66 2.61 11.52
CA ILE A 184 23.79 2.88 10.63
C ILE A 184 24.26 1.59 9.92
N GLY A 185 24.34 0.49 10.66
CA GLY A 185 24.69 -0.82 10.10
C GLY A 185 23.73 -1.27 9.00
N TYR A 186 22.43 -1.23 9.27
CA TYR A 186 21.40 -1.63 8.31
C TYR A 186 21.31 -0.71 7.09
N PHE A 187 21.45 0.60 7.29
CA PHE A 187 21.44 1.61 6.21
C PHE A 187 22.72 1.61 5.37
N THR A 188 23.75 0.85 5.75
CA THR A 188 24.97 0.73 4.94
C THR A 188 24.73 -0.21 3.74
N PHE A 189 24.93 0.31 2.54
CA PHE A 189 24.82 -0.39 1.27
C PHE A 189 25.82 -1.56 1.22
N ASN A 190 25.33 -2.74 0.84
CA ASN A 190 26.13 -3.94 0.64
C ASN A 190 25.49 -4.88 -0.39
N SER A 191 26.06 -6.07 -0.58
CA SER A 191 25.56 -7.06 -1.57
C SER A 191 24.12 -7.55 -1.33
N LYS A 192 23.53 -7.28 -0.16
CA LYS A 192 22.12 -7.61 0.16
C LYS A 192 21.18 -6.41 0.01
N SER A 193 21.69 -5.23 -0.31
CA SER A 193 20.88 -4.03 -0.53
C SER A 193 20.15 -4.11 -1.87
N HIS A 194 18.93 -3.56 -1.95
CA HIS A 194 18.23 -3.44 -3.21
C HIS A 194 18.75 -2.24 -4.00
N ASP A 195 18.84 -1.07 -3.36
CA ASP A 195 19.28 0.17 -3.98
C ASP A 195 19.81 1.15 -2.91
N LEU A 196 20.04 2.41 -3.30
CA LEU A 196 20.47 3.44 -2.37
C LEU A 196 19.30 4.15 -1.66
N ASN A 197 18.05 3.85 -1.99
CA ASN A 197 16.89 4.32 -1.22
C ASN A 197 16.68 3.47 0.02
N ASP A 198 16.89 2.15 -0.05
CA ASP A 198 16.76 1.29 1.12
C ASP A 198 17.98 1.37 2.05
N CYS A 199 19.18 1.50 1.48
CA CYS A 199 20.46 1.57 2.18
C CYS A 199 21.22 2.84 1.77
N PRO A 200 20.92 3.99 2.40
CA PRO A 200 21.37 5.30 1.95
C PRO A 200 22.87 5.59 2.16
N PHE A 201 23.58 4.80 2.97
CA PHE A 201 25.00 5.01 3.23
C PHE A 201 25.88 4.14 2.35
N ILE A 202 26.84 4.75 1.65
CA ILE A 202 27.86 4.04 0.89
C ILE A 202 29.16 4.04 1.72
N PRO A 203 29.81 2.88 1.91
CA PRO A 203 31.11 2.83 2.59
C PRO A 203 32.19 3.53 1.77
N CYS A 204 33.02 4.34 2.45
CA CYS A 204 34.21 4.97 1.89
C CYS A 204 35.41 4.82 2.84
N VAL A 205 36.62 5.13 2.36
CA VAL A 205 37.89 4.89 3.08
C VAL A 205 37.84 5.39 4.52
N ASP A 206 37.32 6.61 4.74
CA ASP A 206 37.29 7.26 6.06
C ASP A 206 35.88 7.34 6.69
N GLY A 207 34.94 6.48 6.26
CA GLY A 207 33.62 6.42 6.88
C GLY A 207 32.48 6.02 5.95
N LEU A 208 31.43 6.85 5.94
CA LEU A 208 30.22 6.63 5.15
C LEU A 208 29.86 7.92 4.42
N CYS A 209 29.46 7.79 3.16
CA CYS A 209 28.90 8.89 2.38
C CYS A 209 27.40 8.70 2.10
N LEU A 210 26.69 9.81 2.05
CA LEU A 210 25.28 9.92 1.73
C LEU A 210 25.15 10.78 0.46
N MET A 211 24.26 10.43 -0.47
CA MET A 211 23.99 11.20 -1.69
C MET A 211 22.71 12.03 -1.54
N PRO A 212 22.79 13.35 -1.25
CA PRO A 212 21.61 14.16 -0.94
C PRO A 212 20.59 14.22 -2.07
N ALA A 213 21.06 14.23 -3.32
CA ALA A 213 20.21 14.29 -4.51
C ALA A 213 19.22 13.12 -4.61
N LEU A 214 19.60 11.95 -4.08
CA LEU A 214 18.72 10.78 -4.03
C LEU A 214 17.77 10.87 -2.83
N ILE A 215 18.35 11.14 -1.65
CA ILE A 215 17.65 10.96 -0.37
C ILE A 215 16.67 12.09 -0.05
N ALA A 216 16.91 13.32 -0.55
CA ALA A 216 16.08 14.48 -0.23
C ALA A 216 14.59 14.33 -0.64
N HIS A 217 14.30 13.45 -1.60
CA HIS A 217 12.94 13.20 -2.10
C HIS A 217 12.47 11.76 -1.87
N SER A 218 13.26 10.92 -1.20
CA SER A 218 12.86 9.55 -0.87
C SER A 218 11.71 9.54 0.13
N SER A 219 10.80 8.59 -0.03
CA SER A 219 9.76 8.29 0.96
C SER A 219 10.34 7.37 2.03
N ALA A 220 10.43 7.85 3.27
CA ALA A 220 10.93 7.06 4.41
C ALA A 220 10.21 5.71 4.51
N THR A 221 8.89 5.71 4.36
CA THR A 221 8.06 4.52 4.43
C THR A 221 8.43 3.49 3.35
N ARG A 222 8.49 3.91 2.07
CA ARG A 222 8.78 2.99 0.96
C ARG A 222 10.22 2.47 1.03
N SER A 223 11.17 3.33 1.40
CA SER A 223 12.56 2.94 1.65
C SER A 223 12.69 1.88 2.74
N LEU A 224 11.97 2.04 3.86
CA LEU A 224 11.97 1.08 4.95
C LEU A 224 11.33 -0.26 4.56
N MET A 225 10.20 -0.24 3.84
CA MET A 225 9.60 -1.48 3.32
C MET A 225 10.56 -2.25 2.41
N SER A 226 11.26 -1.53 1.53
CA SER A 226 12.32 -2.11 0.68
C SER A 226 13.44 -2.71 1.52
N LEU A 227 13.92 -1.97 2.54
CA LEU A 227 14.98 -2.41 3.45
C LEU A 227 14.60 -3.68 4.22
N PHE A 228 13.37 -3.74 4.75
CA PHE A 228 12.90 -4.90 5.50
C PHE A 228 12.86 -6.14 4.62
N GLY A 229 12.47 -6.00 3.35
CA GLY A 229 12.52 -7.06 2.35
C GLY A 229 13.95 -7.46 1.97
N SER A 230 14.80 -6.51 1.60
CA SER A 230 16.15 -6.77 1.07
C SER A 230 17.09 -7.38 2.12
N LYS A 231 17.01 -6.87 3.37
CA LYS A 231 17.80 -7.40 4.50
C LYS A 231 17.14 -8.61 5.18
N LYS A 232 15.97 -9.05 4.71
CA LYS A 232 15.19 -10.15 5.30
C LYS A 232 14.94 -9.94 6.80
N ILE A 233 14.62 -8.70 7.19
CA ILE A 233 14.29 -8.38 8.58
C ILE A 233 12.93 -9.02 8.88
N SER A 234 12.85 -9.76 9.99
CA SER A 234 11.63 -10.46 10.37
C SER A 234 10.47 -9.47 10.61
N GLN A 235 9.31 -9.81 10.06
CA GLN A 235 8.05 -9.05 10.21
C GLN A 235 6.96 -9.96 10.79
N ALA A 236 7.35 -10.91 11.66
CA ALA A 236 6.49 -12.00 12.10
C ALA A 236 5.17 -11.55 12.76
N GLY A 237 5.14 -10.36 13.38
CA GLY A 237 3.92 -9.81 13.98
C GLY A 237 2.88 -9.30 12.98
N LYS A 238 3.25 -9.04 11.72
CA LYS A 238 2.42 -8.32 10.74
C LYS A 238 1.06 -8.97 10.46
N GLY A 239 1.01 -10.30 10.36
CA GLY A 239 -0.26 -11.04 10.16
C GLY A 239 -1.20 -10.84 11.34
N ARG A 240 -0.69 -11.08 12.56
CA ARG A 240 -1.43 -10.89 13.81
C ARG A 240 -1.97 -9.46 13.98
N PHE A 241 -1.18 -8.43 13.68
CA PHE A 241 -1.66 -7.05 13.77
C PHE A 241 -2.80 -6.76 12.77
N HIS A 242 -2.69 -7.30 11.56
CA HIS A 242 -3.74 -7.17 10.56
C HIS A 242 -5.06 -7.82 11.04
N GLU A 243 -5.00 -9.04 11.54
CA GLU A 243 -6.15 -9.77 12.10
C GLU A 243 -6.81 -9.02 13.25
N GLN A 244 -6.01 -8.57 14.23
CA GLN A 244 -6.50 -7.83 15.38
C GLN A 244 -7.15 -6.51 14.98
N GLN A 245 -6.55 -5.77 14.05
CA GLN A 245 -7.09 -4.50 13.59
C GLN A 245 -8.40 -4.70 12.82
N PHE A 246 -8.45 -5.70 11.93
CA PHE A 246 -9.66 -6.03 11.20
C PHE A 246 -10.81 -6.40 12.15
N LEU A 247 -10.57 -7.30 13.09
CA LEU A 247 -11.56 -7.73 14.06
C LEU A 247 -12.08 -6.56 14.92
N ARG A 248 -11.19 -5.64 15.34
CA ARG A 248 -11.58 -4.41 16.05
C ARG A 248 -12.49 -3.53 15.19
N GLN A 249 -12.20 -3.37 13.90
CA GLN A 249 -13.02 -2.56 13.01
C GLN A 249 -14.41 -3.16 12.79
N VAL A 250 -14.48 -4.48 12.57
CA VAL A 250 -15.76 -5.20 12.39
C VAL A 250 -16.63 -5.09 13.65
N ARG A 251 -16.05 -5.34 14.83
CA ARG A 251 -16.77 -5.25 16.11
C ARG A 251 -17.20 -3.81 16.43
N ALA A 252 -16.36 -2.82 16.12
CA ALA A 252 -16.72 -1.40 16.27
C ALA A 252 -17.87 -0.97 15.35
N ALA A 253 -18.08 -1.68 14.23
CA ALA A 253 -19.23 -1.49 13.35
C ALA A 253 -20.51 -2.17 13.86
N GLY A 254 -20.47 -2.82 15.04
CA GLY A 254 -21.61 -3.53 15.63
C GLY A 254 -21.83 -4.94 15.09
N ILE A 255 -20.91 -5.45 14.26
CA ILE A 255 -21.00 -6.80 13.69
C ILE A 255 -20.40 -7.80 14.69
N LYS A 256 -21.14 -8.88 14.99
CA LYS A 256 -20.60 -10.01 15.74
C LYS A 256 -19.54 -10.70 14.89
N ALA A 257 -18.33 -10.82 15.41
CA ALA A 257 -17.22 -11.45 14.71
C ALA A 257 -16.23 -12.10 15.66
N SER A 258 -15.65 -13.23 15.25
CA SER A 258 -14.64 -13.96 16.01
C SER A 258 -13.69 -14.76 15.10
N PRO A 259 -12.40 -14.91 15.45
CA PRO A 259 -11.55 -15.94 14.87
C PRO A 259 -12.00 -17.33 15.35
N ILE A 260 -11.72 -18.37 14.58
CA ILE A 260 -12.01 -19.75 14.97
C ILE A 260 -10.78 -20.62 14.74
N GLU A 261 -10.24 -21.19 15.83
CA GLU A 261 -8.95 -21.89 15.84
C GLU A 261 -9.05 -23.30 16.45
N THR A 262 -10.25 -23.89 16.51
CA THR A 262 -10.48 -25.18 17.19
C THR A 262 -9.72 -26.35 16.57
N HIS A 263 -9.29 -26.23 15.31
CA HIS A 263 -8.49 -27.26 14.63
C HIS A 263 -7.32 -26.63 13.85
N ALA A 264 -6.09 -27.10 14.10
CA ALA A 264 -4.86 -26.52 13.54
C ALA A 264 -4.84 -26.45 12.00
N ASN A 265 -5.49 -27.41 11.34
CA ASN A 265 -5.59 -27.42 9.88
C ASN A 265 -6.72 -26.54 9.31
N PHE A 266 -7.61 -25.97 10.12
CA PHE A 266 -8.78 -25.21 9.66
C PHE A 266 -8.94 -23.91 10.45
N GLN A 267 -7.85 -23.21 10.72
CA GLN A 267 -7.91 -21.86 11.28
C GLN A 267 -8.70 -20.94 10.34
N CYS A 268 -9.69 -20.26 10.88
CA CYS A 268 -10.43 -19.19 10.21
C CYS A 268 -10.09 -17.86 10.86
N ASP A 269 -9.48 -16.96 10.10
CA ASP A 269 -9.04 -15.66 10.62
C ASP A 269 -10.20 -14.84 11.21
N CYS A 270 -11.37 -14.92 10.58
CA CYS A 270 -12.58 -14.28 11.10
C CYS A 270 -13.85 -14.91 10.49
N VAL A 271 -14.83 -15.20 11.34
CA VAL A 271 -16.22 -15.40 10.94
C VAL A 271 -17.04 -14.22 11.42
N MET A 272 -17.90 -13.67 10.55
CA MET A 272 -18.84 -12.61 10.90
C MET A 272 -20.28 -13.10 10.79
N LEU A 273 -21.17 -12.51 11.60
CA LEU A 273 -22.60 -12.76 11.56
C LEU A 273 -23.35 -11.45 11.25
N ILE A 274 -24.06 -11.41 10.12
CA ILE A 274 -24.89 -10.27 9.69
C ILE A 274 -26.26 -10.81 9.27
N ASP A 275 -27.35 -10.36 9.90
CA ASP A 275 -28.73 -10.81 9.62
C ASP A 275 -28.93 -12.34 9.60
N ASP A 276 -28.23 -13.06 10.49
CA ASP A 276 -28.16 -14.55 10.52
C ASP A 276 -27.48 -15.19 9.30
N HIS A 277 -26.74 -14.42 8.49
CA HIS A 277 -25.82 -14.97 7.49
C HIS A 277 -24.42 -15.11 8.07
N LEU A 278 -23.74 -16.20 7.71
CA LEU A 278 -22.32 -16.40 8.01
C LEU A 278 -21.46 -15.83 6.91
N ILE A 279 -20.41 -15.12 7.29
CA ILE A 279 -19.38 -14.63 6.38
C ILE A 279 -18.04 -15.15 6.86
N PHE A 280 -17.51 -16.16 6.18
CA PHE A 280 -16.15 -16.63 6.39
C PHE A 280 -15.17 -15.66 5.75
N THR A 281 -14.13 -15.29 6.48
CA THR A 281 -13.16 -14.28 6.07
C THR A 281 -11.74 -14.80 6.22
N GLU A 282 -10.98 -14.73 5.14
CA GLU A 282 -9.54 -14.96 5.12
C GLU A 282 -8.80 -13.63 4.93
N LEU A 283 -7.81 -13.35 5.78
CA LEU A 283 -7.07 -12.10 5.83
C LEU A 283 -5.66 -12.29 5.28
N LYS A 284 -5.28 -11.50 4.27
CA LYS A 284 -3.96 -11.62 3.63
C LYS A 284 -3.19 -10.30 3.70
N SER A 285 -2.09 -10.31 4.46
CA SER A 285 -1.20 -9.16 4.66
C SER A 285 -0.03 -9.14 3.68
N ASN A 286 -0.33 -8.86 2.41
CA ASN A 286 0.68 -8.71 1.36
C ASN A 286 1.17 -7.25 1.27
N GLY A 287 2.44 -7.06 0.92
CA GLY A 287 2.96 -5.72 0.61
C GLY A 287 2.33 -5.14 -0.66
N GLN A 288 2.25 -3.81 -0.76
CA GLN A 288 1.77 -3.15 -1.97
C GLN A 288 2.69 -3.46 -3.16
N PRO A 289 2.16 -3.93 -4.31
CA PRO A 289 2.97 -4.25 -5.47
C PRO A 289 3.48 -2.97 -6.14
N ILE A 290 4.81 -2.87 -6.28
CA ILE A 290 5.49 -1.70 -6.87
C ILE A 290 5.47 -1.76 -8.41
N TYR A 291 5.35 -2.96 -8.99
CA TYR A 291 5.37 -3.21 -10.43
C TYR A 291 4.27 -4.20 -10.83
N TYR A 292 3.87 -4.17 -12.10
CA TYR A 292 2.76 -4.94 -12.63
C TYR A 292 2.91 -6.44 -12.38
N GLY A 293 4.08 -7.03 -12.64
CA GLY A 293 4.31 -8.46 -12.39
C GLY A 293 4.07 -8.91 -10.95
N LYS A 294 4.32 -8.06 -9.95
CA LYS A 294 3.99 -8.37 -8.55
C LYS A 294 2.49 -8.28 -8.28
N TYR A 295 1.79 -7.34 -8.91
CA TYR A 295 0.32 -7.23 -8.82
C TYR A 295 -0.35 -8.46 -9.44
N TYR A 296 0.08 -8.85 -10.64
CA TYR A 296 -0.37 -10.06 -11.33
C TYR A 296 -0.20 -11.31 -10.47
N GLN A 297 1.03 -11.54 -9.95
CA GLN A 297 1.29 -12.70 -9.09
C GLN A 297 0.40 -12.74 -7.84
N GLN A 298 0.13 -11.58 -7.21
CA GLN A 298 -0.74 -11.54 -6.05
C GLN A 298 -2.18 -11.95 -6.38
N LEU A 299 -2.70 -11.56 -7.55
CA LEU A 299 -4.02 -11.99 -8.01
C LEU A 299 -4.04 -13.49 -8.34
N CYS A 300 -2.99 -14.02 -8.98
CA CYS A 300 -2.85 -15.47 -9.19
C CYS A 300 -2.86 -16.24 -7.87
N ASN A 301 -2.16 -15.74 -6.84
CA ASN A 301 -2.16 -16.37 -5.51
C ASN A 301 -3.55 -16.36 -4.85
N ILE A 302 -4.34 -15.32 -5.10
CA ILE A 302 -5.70 -15.21 -4.58
C ILE A 302 -6.65 -16.14 -5.32
N ILE A 303 -6.76 -15.97 -6.65
CA ILE A 303 -7.80 -16.57 -7.48
C ILE A 303 -7.48 -18.02 -7.84
N GLY A 304 -6.19 -18.37 -7.92
CA GLY A 304 -5.72 -19.68 -8.35
C GLY A 304 -5.45 -19.72 -9.85
N ASP A 305 -4.16 -19.61 -10.20
CA ASP A 305 -3.62 -20.16 -11.44
C ASP A 305 -2.59 -21.22 -11.04
N SER A 306 -3.03 -22.48 -11.03
CA SER A 306 -2.24 -23.63 -10.57
C SER A 306 -0.96 -23.88 -11.38
N SER A 307 -0.70 -23.15 -12.46
CA SER A 307 0.55 -23.28 -13.23
C SER A 307 1.76 -22.54 -12.62
N LEU A 308 1.56 -21.62 -11.65
CA LEU A 308 2.59 -20.66 -11.23
C LEU A 308 2.76 -20.43 -9.72
N ILE A 309 1.99 -21.09 -8.85
CA ILE A 309 2.07 -20.80 -7.40
C ILE A 309 2.99 -21.81 -6.73
N TYR A 310 4.26 -21.43 -6.55
CA TYR A 310 5.25 -22.23 -5.83
C TYR A 310 5.68 -21.52 -4.55
N ASP A 311 5.84 -22.26 -3.45
CA ASP A 311 6.48 -21.76 -2.24
C ASP A 311 8.00 -21.59 -2.43
N GLY A 312 8.69 -21.06 -1.41
CA GLY A 312 10.15 -20.92 -1.42
C GLY A 312 10.93 -22.24 -1.51
N ASN A 313 10.25 -23.39 -1.49
CA ASN A 313 10.79 -24.73 -1.63
C ASN A 313 10.27 -25.44 -2.91
N ASN A 314 9.73 -24.70 -3.88
CA ASN A 314 9.15 -25.23 -5.12
C ASN A 314 7.96 -26.19 -4.92
N LYS A 315 7.17 -26.03 -3.85
CA LYS A 315 5.91 -26.75 -3.67
C LYS A 315 4.73 -25.94 -4.18
N LEU A 316 3.83 -26.61 -4.89
CA LEU A 316 2.54 -26.04 -5.27
C LEU A 316 1.78 -25.55 -4.03
N LEU A 317 1.53 -24.25 -3.98
CA LEU A 317 0.69 -23.62 -2.97
C LEU A 317 -0.75 -23.60 -3.44
N ARG A 318 -1.68 -23.82 -2.50
CA ARG A 318 -3.10 -23.64 -2.72
C ARG A 318 -3.43 -22.16 -2.87
N SER A 319 -4.43 -21.86 -3.69
CA SER A 319 -4.96 -20.49 -3.75
C SER A 319 -5.65 -20.12 -2.44
N TYR A 320 -5.82 -18.84 -2.21
CA TYR A 320 -6.54 -18.37 -1.03
C TYR A 320 -8.03 -18.72 -1.10
N ILE A 321 -8.60 -18.83 -2.30
CA ILE A 321 -9.97 -19.32 -2.53
C ILE A 321 -10.12 -20.79 -2.10
N GLU A 322 -9.21 -21.66 -2.52
CA GLU A 322 -9.22 -23.08 -2.10
C GLU A 322 -9.09 -23.22 -0.57
N GLN A 323 -8.32 -22.32 0.06
CA GLN A 323 -8.14 -22.32 1.50
C GLN A 323 -9.45 -21.97 2.22
N ILE A 324 -10.10 -20.86 1.85
CA ILE A 324 -11.33 -20.41 2.51
C ILE A 324 -12.51 -21.34 2.24
N ASP A 325 -12.56 -21.95 1.05
CA ASP A 325 -13.56 -22.98 0.74
C ASP A 325 -13.45 -24.16 1.69
N ARG A 326 -12.25 -24.71 1.85
CA ARG A 326 -11.98 -25.82 2.76
C ARG A 326 -12.33 -25.47 4.22
N ILE A 327 -11.99 -24.26 4.66
CA ILE A 327 -12.31 -23.77 6.00
C ILE A 327 -13.83 -23.68 6.19
N SER A 328 -14.53 -23.04 5.25
CA SER A 328 -15.98 -22.86 5.31
C SER A 328 -16.70 -24.21 5.32
N THR A 329 -16.33 -25.15 4.45
CA THR A 329 -16.91 -26.50 4.42
C THR A 329 -16.70 -27.24 5.74
N HIS A 330 -15.52 -27.12 6.36
CA HIS A 330 -15.26 -27.74 7.65
C HIS A 330 -16.22 -27.24 8.73
N TYR A 331 -16.35 -25.92 8.89
CA TYR A 331 -17.20 -25.35 9.94
C TYR A 331 -18.71 -25.46 9.65
N LEU A 332 -19.12 -25.56 8.39
CA LEU A 332 -20.50 -25.90 8.05
C LEU A 332 -20.87 -27.35 8.42
N ASN A 333 -19.89 -28.25 8.44
CA ASN A 333 -20.10 -29.63 8.94
C ASN A 333 -20.01 -29.73 10.46
N HIS A 334 -19.58 -28.66 11.15
CA HIS A 334 -19.40 -28.57 12.60
C HIS A 334 -20.01 -27.27 13.13
N LEU A 335 -21.29 -27.01 12.76
CA LEU A 335 -21.99 -25.77 13.10
C LEU A 335 -22.12 -25.54 14.62
N ASP A 336 -22.04 -26.59 15.43
CA ASP A 336 -22.02 -26.51 16.89
C ASP A 336 -20.90 -25.58 17.40
N ILE A 337 -19.76 -25.56 16.72
CA ILE A 337 -18.65 -24.66 17.05
C ILE A 337 -19.07 -23.20 16.87
N ILE A 338 -19.74 -22.88 15.75
CA ILE A 338 -20.24 -21.53 15.43
C ILE A 338 -21.35 -21.12 16.41
N ILE A 339 -22.28 -22.04 16.69
CA ILE A 339 -23.39 -21.82 17.61
C ILE A 339 -22.86 -21.46 19.01
N ASN A 340 -21.88 -22.23 19.50
CA ASN A 340 -21.25 -21.98 20.80
C ASN A 340 -20.48 -20.66 20.80
N GLU A 341 -19.68 -20.38 19.76
CA GLU A 341 -18.86 -19.16 19.68
C GLU A 341 -19.71 -17.88 19.71
N PHE A 342 -20.87 -17.88 19.03
CA PHE A 342 -21.76 -16.72 18.96
C PHE A 342 -22.93 -16.73 19.95
N ASN A 343 -23.00 -17.73 20.84
CA ASN A 343 -24.11 -17.97 21.77
C ASN A 343 -25.48 -17.97 21.06
N LEU A 344 -25.59 -18.75 19.99
CA LEU A 344 -26.81 -18.89 19.19
C LEU A 344 -27.71 -20.01 19.74
N PRO A 345 -29.01 -20.04 19.38
CA PRO A 345 -29.87 -21.19 19.68
C PRO A 345 -29.30 -22.51 19.14
N VAL A 346 -29.53 -23.62 19.84
CA VAL A 346 -28.98 -24.94 19.49
C VAL A 346 -29.48 -25.45 18.13
N ASP A 347 -30.68 -25.05 17.75
CA ASP A 347 -31.33 -25.37 16.47
C ASP A 347 -31.11 -24.29 15.40
N TRP A 348 -30.31 -23.26 15.69
CA TRP A 348 -30.03 -22.18 14.75
C TRP A 348 -29.37 -22.71 13.46
N GLN A 349 -29.78 -22.14 12.33
CA GLN A 349 -29.20 -22.41 11.02
C GLN A 349 -28.93 -21.09 10.30
N PRO A 350 -27.82 -20.98 9.55
CA PRO A 350 -27.54 -19.77 8.80
C PRO A 350 -28.56 -19.57 7.67
N LYS A 351 -29.05 -18.33 7.51
CA LYS A 351 -29.91 -17.95 6.36
C LYS A 351 -29.14 -17.93 5.04
N GLY A 352 -27.82 -17.83 5.10
CA GLY A 352 -26.92 -18.00 3.96
C GLY A 352 -25.47 -17.93 4.39
N VAL A 353 -24.58 -18.36 3.50
CA VAL A 353 -23.15 -18.45 3.75
C VAL A 353 -22.38 -17.76 2.64
N HIS A 354 -21.50 -16.84 3.02
CA HIS A 354 -20.68 -16.05 2.12
C HIS A 354 -19.21 -16.19 2.49
N LYS A 355 -18.33 -15.96 1.51
CA LYS A 355 -16.89 -16.10 1.68
C LYS A 355 -16.20 -14.85 1.14
N ILE A 356 -15.26 -14.31 1.90
CA ILE A 356 -14.51 -13.14 1.48
C ILE A 356 -13.01 -13.31 1.75
N ILE A 357 -12.20 -12.82 0.82
CA ILE A 357 -10.76 -12.63 1.02
C ILE A 357 -10.53 -11.14 1.18
N VAL A 358 -10.01 -10.73 2.33
CA VAL A 358 -9.61 -9.33 2.59
C VAL A 358 -8.11 -9.23 2.47
N THR A 359 -7.67 -8.55 1.41
CA THR A 359 -6.25 -8.32 1.15
C THR A 359 -5.85 -6.90 1.54
N THR A 360 -4.61 -6.74 1.98
CA THR A 360 -4.02 -5.42 2.25
C THR A 360 -3.56 -4.75 0.97
N THR A 361 -3.31 -5.51 -0.09
CA THR A 361 -3.03 -4.98 -1.43
C THR A 361 -4.20 -4.18 -1.95
N MET A 362 -3.94 -2.95 -2.40
CA MET A 362 -4.94 -2.15 -3.10
C MET A 362 -5.33 -2.83 -4.41
N LEU A 363 -6.63 -3.05 -4.64
CA LEU A 363 -7.13 -3.67 -5.87
C LEU A 363 -7.57 -2.60 -6.87
N GLY A 364 -7.50 -2.88 -8.16
CA GLY A 364 -8.12 -2.02 -9.19
C GLY A 364 -9.18 -2.71 -10.03
N GLY A 365 -9.39 -4.00 -9.80
CA GLY A 365 -10.50 -4.78 -10.32
C GLY A 365 -11.52 -5.13 -9.25
N LYS A 366 -12.63 -5.70 -9.72
CA LYS A 366 -13.59 -6.43 -8.88
C LYS A 366 -13.35 -7.90 -9.18
N TYR A 367 -13.01 -8.68 -8.15
CA TYR A 367 -12.75 -10.10 -8.34
C TYR A 367 -13.73 -10.91 -7.50
N HIS A 368 -14.33 -11.88 -8.17
CA HIS A 368 -15.28 -12.81 -7.60
C HIS A 368 -15.13 -14.13 -8.36
N SER A 369 -14.71 -15.18 -7.65
CA SER A 369 -14.58 -16.54 -8.20
C SER A 369 -15.15 -17.52 -7.19
N ASP A 370 -15.87 -18.54 -7.66
CA ASP A 370 -16.39 -19.64 -6.84
C ASP A 370 -17.18 -19.19 -5.60
N ASN A 371 -17.98 -18.12 -5.72
CA ASN A 371 -18.74 -17.50 -4.63
C ASN A 371 -17.87 -16.89 -3.51
N VAL A 372 -16.61 -16.55 -3.81
CA VAL A 372 -15.69 -15.83 -2.92
C VAL A 372 -15.46 -14.42 -3.45
N PHE A 373 -15.81 -13.41 -2.64
CA PHE A 373 -15.48 -12.02 -2.97
C PHE A 373 -14.04 -11.70 -2.55
N VAL A 374 -13.32 -10.98 -3.40
CA VAL A 374 -12.00 -10.44 -3.05
C VAL A 374 -12.12 -8.93 -2.89
N VAL A 375 -11.73 -8.42 -1.72
CA VAL A 375 -11.81 -6.99 -1.40
C VAL A 375 -10.54 -6.51 -0.75
N ASP A 376 -10.11 -5.29 -1.08
CA ASP A 376 -9.03 -4.65 -0.33
C ASP A 376 -9.55 -4.05 0.98
N LYS A 377 -8.73 -4.12 2.02
CA LYS A 377 -9.01 -3.58 3.35
C LYS A 377 -9.46 -2.12 3.31
N TYR A 378 -8.88 -1.31 2.42
CA TYR A 378 -9.22 0.11 2.33
C TYR A 378 -10.66 0.33 1.86
N SER A 379 -11.09 -0.39 0.83
CA SER A 379 -12.50 -0.39 0.38
C SER A 379 -13.42 -0.83 1.52
N LEU A 380 -13.15 -2.00 2.12
CA LEU A 380 -14.01 -2.56 3.16
C LEU A 380 -14.09 -1.66 4.42
N SER A 381 -13.00 -0.97 4.77
CA SER A 381 -12.97 -0.03 5.90
C SER A 381 -14.01 1.08 5.75
N SER A 382 -14.26 1.58 4.54
CA SER A 382 -15.26 2.63 4.32
C SER A 382 -16.68 2.14 4.65
N PHE A 383 -17.00 0.89 4.30
CA PHE A 383 -18.27 0.27 4.63
C PHE A 383 -18.42 0.05 6.15
N LEU A 384 -17.39 -0.48 6.80
CA LEU A 384 -17.40 -0.74 8.25
C LEU A 384 -17.49 0.55 9.06
N GLN A 385 -16.78 1.61 8.65
CA GLN A 385 -16.78 2.89 9.34
C GLN A 385 -17.97 3.80 8.98
N ARG A 386 -18.87 3.35 8.08
CA ARG A 386 -20.00 4.14 7.55
C ARG A 386 -19.56 5.49 6.98
N VAL A 387 -18.43 5.52 6.28
CA VAL A 387 -17.87 6.73 5.67
C VAL A 387 -18.15 6.73 4.17
N PRO A 388 -19.15 7.46 3.68
CA PRO A 388 -19.39 7.58 2.25
C PRO A 388 -18.28 8.38 1.56
N GLY A 389 -17.82 7.89 0.40
CA GLY A 389 -16.94 8.63 -0.49
C GLY A 389 -17.72 9.73 -1.21
N VAL A 390 -17.17 10.93 -1.22
CA VAL A 390 -17.80 12.12 -1.82
C VAL A 390 -16.85 12.82 -2.78
N ILE A 391 -17.42 13.38 -3.84
CA ILE A 391 -16.71 14.22 -4.80
C ILE A 391 -17.31 15.61 -4.71
N PHE A 392 -16.45 16.62 -4.76
CA PHE A 392 -16.89 18.00 -4.91
C PHE A 392 -16.66 18.46 -6.34
N GLN A 393 -17.69 19.00 -6.97
CA GLN A 393 -17.65 19.55 -8.31
C GLN A 393 -18.20 20.98 -8.28
N ASN A 394 -17.69 21.85 -9.14
CA ASN A 394 -18.32 23.15 -9.33
C ASN A 394 -19.46 22.98 -10.33
N ASN A 395 -20.62 23.58 -10.06
CA ASN A 395 -21.69 23.71 -11.04
C ASN A 395 -21.34 24.78 -12.08
N GLU A 396 -22.21 24.96 -13.06
CA GLU A 396 -22.06 25.97 -14.12
C GLU A 396 -21.97 27.40 -13.57
N GLU A 397 -22.52 27.64 -12.38
CA GLU A 397 -22.52 28.93 -11.67
C GLU A 397 -21.27 29.12 -10.79
N GLY A 398 -20.39 28.11 -10.70
CA GLY A 398 -19.17 28.13 -9.90
C GLY A 398 -19.32 27.65 -8.44
N ASP A 399 -20.53 27.29 -8.02
CA ASP A 399 -20.82 26.77 -6.69
C ASP A 399 -20.37 25.32 -6.52
N ARG A 400 -19.80 25.03 -5.34
CA ARG A 400 -19.28 23.71 -5.01
C ARG A 400 -20.40 22.76 -4.55
N ILE A 401 -20.81 21.85 -5.43
CA ILE A 401 -21.75 20.75 -5.14
C ILE A 401 -21.00 19.55 -4.57
N LYS A 402 -21.62 18.88 -3.59
CA LYS A 402 -21.16 17.61 -3.01
C LYS A 402 -22.00 16.47 -3.58
N ASN A 403 -21.34 15.54 -4.27
CA ASN A 403 -21.96 14.34 -4.82
C ASN A 403 -21.43 13.09 -4.10
N ILE A 404 -22.34 12.21 -3.67
CA ILE A 404 -21.97 10.88 -3.15
C ILE A 404 -21.60 10.02 -4.35
N ILE A 405 -20.49 9.29 -4.25
CA ILE A 405 -20.05 8.36 -5.28
C ILE A 405 -21.00 7.16 -5.30
N ASP A 406 -21.47 6.76 -6.49
CA ASP A 406 -22.33 5.60 -6.71
C ASP A 406 -21.84 4.35 -5.95
N GLY A 407 -22.76 3.68 -5.25
CA GLY A 407 -22.54 2.52 -4.39
C GLY A 407 -22.15 2.84 -2.95
N TYR A 408 -21.79 4.08 -2.60
CA TYR A 408 -21.57 4.47 -1.20
C TYR A 408 -22.87 4.71 -0.41
N GLU A 409 -24.03 4.72 -1.05
CA GLU A 409 -25.34 4.68 -0.40
C GLU A 409 -25.47 3.48 0.57
N HIS A 410 -24.82 2.36 0.26
CA HIS A 410 -24.76 1.18 1.13
C HIS A 410 -23.97 1.41 2.42
N CYS A 411 -23.18 2.49 2.50
CA CYS A 411 -22.44 2.92 3.70
C CYS A 411 -23.28 3.75 4.67
N THR A 412 -24.59 3.92 4.43
CA THR A 412 -25.49 4.73 5.28
C THR A 412 -26.51 3.89 6.06
N GLY A 413 -26.86 4.33 7.28
CA GLY A 413 -27.77 3.62 8.19
C GLY A 413 -27.20 2.30 8.73
N GLU A 414 -28.07 1.44 9.23
CA GLU A 414 -27.70 0.12 9.78
C GLU A 414 -27.06 -0.79 8.73
N ILE A 415 -26.18 -1.68 9.20
CA ILE A 415 -25.52 -2.71 8.39
C ILE A 415 -26.48 -3.89 8.26
N THR A 416 -26.81 -4.23 7.02
CA THR A 416 -27.59 -5.42 6.67
C THR A 416 -26.79 -6.27 5.69
N ILE A 417 -27.13 -7.56 5.56
CA ILE A 417 -26.49 -8.46 4.62
C ILE A 417 -26.66 -7.98 3.18
N GLU A 418 -27.84 -7.46 2.84
CA GLU A 418 -28.12 -6.91 1.50
C GLU A 418 -27.18 -5.75 1.18
N LYS A 419 -27.02 -4.78 2.09
CA LYS A 419 -26.09 -3.66 1.90
C LYS A 419 -24.65 -4.13 1.81
N PHE A 420 -24.28 -5.13 2.62
CA PHE A 420 -22.93 -5.69 2.61
C PHE A 420 -22.61 -6.32 1.25
N LEU A 421 -23.47 -7.20 0.75
CA LEU A 421 -23.29 -7.85 -0.56
C LEU A 421 -23.33 -6.84 -1.70
N ASN A 422 -24.31 -5.93 -1.71
CA ASN A 422 -24.38 -4.88 -2.73
C ASN A 422 -23.13 -3.99 -2.74
N TYR A 423 -22.57 -3.67 -1.56
CA TYR A 423 -21.30 -2.97 -1.47
C TYR A 423 -20.14 -3.76 -2.08
N LEU A 424 -20.05 -5.07 -1.83
CA LEU A 424 -19.01 -5.95 -2.40
C LEU A 424 -19.16 -6.13 -3.92
N TYR A 425 -20.38 -6.11 -4.47
CA TYR A 425 -20.60 -6.09 -5.92
C TYR A 425 -20.25 -4.73 -6.54
N CYS A 426 -20.55 -3.62 -5.84
CA CYS A 426 -20.30 -2.28 -6.35
C CYS A 426 -18.84 -1.85 -6.25
N LEU A 427 -18.11 -2.20 -5.17
CA LEU A 427 -16.77 -1.68 -4.82
C LEU A 427 -16.57 -0.23 -5.27
N PRO A 428 -17.26 0.73 -4.63
CA PRO A 428 -17.40 2.10 -5.14
C PRO A 428 -16.07 2.82 -5.40
N SER A 429 -15.07 2.60 -4.54
CA SER A 429 -13.71 3.16 -4.67
C SER A 429 -13.01 2.71 -5.97
N VAL A 430 -13.18 1.44 -6.35
CA VAL A 430 -12.64 0.87 -7.60
C VAL A 430 -13.42 1.40 -8.79
N SER A 431 -14.75 1.34 -8.72
CA SER A 431 -15.65 1.77 -9.81
C SER A 431 -15.46 3.24 -10.16
N ALA A 432 -15.31 4.10 -9.16
CA ALA A 432 -15.09 5.52 -9.36
C ALA A 432 -13.80 5.81 -10.15
N VAL A 433 -12.68 5.16 -9.81
CA VAL A 433 -11.42 5.37 -10.53
C VAL A 433 -11.49 4.74 -11.92
N ARG A 434 -12.06 3.54 -12.05
CA ARG A 434 -12.23 2.85 -13.34
C ARG A 434 -13.05 3.67 -14.34
N LYS A 435 -14.12 4.33 -13.91
CA LYS A 435 -14.96 5.19 -14.77
C LYS A 435 -14.17 6.35 -15.39
N ASN A 436 -13.08 6.77 -14.77
CA ASN A 436 -12.33 7.97 -15.13
C ASN A 436 -10.94 7.68 -15.72
N ILE A 437 -10.48 6.44 -15.68
CA ILE A 437 -9.19 6.07 -16.27
C ILE A 437 -9.32 6.01 -17.80
N LYS A 438 -8.38 6.65 -18.51
CA LYS A 438 -8.36 6.67 -19.97
C LYS A 438 -7.26 5.76 -20.50
N LYS A 439 -7.62 4.89 -21.44
CA LYS A 439 -6.62 4.17 -22.24
C LYS A 439 -5.99 5.18 -23.21
N LEU A 440 -4.71 5.44 -23.03
CA LEU A 440 -3.86 6.20 -23.91
C LEU A 440 -2.92 5.26 -24.66
N THR A 441 -2.31 5.78 -25.73
CA THR A 441 -1.21 5.13 -26.43
C THR A 441 0.06 5.89 -26.12
N TYR A 442 1.03 5.21 -25.52
CA TYR A 442 2.37 5.75 -25.31
C TYR A 442 3.28 5.28 -26.44
N SER A 443 4.28 6.07 -26.78
CA SER A 443 5.29 5.68 -27.76
C SER A 443 6.68 5.79 -27.16
N VAL A 444 7.51 4.83 -27.49
CA VAL A 444 8.92 4.81 -27.11
C VAL A 444 9.75 4.41 -28.31
N ARG A 445 10.85 5.14 -28.51
CA ARG A 445 11.78 4.91 -29.61
C ARG A 445 13.03 4.21 -29.07
N PHE A 446 13.37 3.09 -29.70
CA PHE A 446 14.57 2.29 -29.47
C PHE A 446 15.41 2.33 -30.75
N ASP A 447 16.41 3.20 -30.78
CA ASP A 447 17.17 3.53 -31.99
C ASP A 447 16.22 3.91 -33.14
N GLU A 448 16.16 3.10 -34.19
CA GLU A 448 15.27 3.32 -35.34
C GLU A 448 13.85 2.77 -35.12
N THR A 449 13.65 1.88 -34.14
CA THR A 449 12.37 1.22 -33.89
C THR A 449 11.44 2.04 -33.00
N LEU A 450 10.24 2.35 -33.46
CA LEU A 450 9.18 3.01 -32.70
C LEU A 450 8.13 1.98 -32.26
N ILE A 451 7.88 1.89 -30.96
CA ILE A 451 6.86 1.01 -30.39
C ILE A 451 5.75 1.85 -29.75
N TYR A 452 4.52 1.61 -30.19
CA TYR A 452 3.30 2.10 -29.55
C TYR A 452 2.76 1.02 -28.61
N HIS A 453 2.42 1.38 -27.37
CA HIS A 453 1.85 0.44 -26.41
C HIS A 453 0.78 1.11 -25.54
N PRO A 454 -0.17 0.35 -24.95
CA PRO A 454 -1.19 0.92 -24.10
C PRO A 454 -0.60 1.50 -22.81
N TYR A 455 -1.21 2.59 -22.35
CA TYR A 455 -0.97 3.20 -21.04
C TYR A 455 -2.31 3.66 -20.48
N TYR A 456 -2.50 3.57 -19.17
CA TYR A 456 -3.76 3.96 -18.54
C TYR A 456 -3.53 5.18 -17.65
N ASP A 457 -4.02 6.33 -18.11
CA ASP A 457 -3.84 7.60 -17.40
C ASP A 457 -5.07 7.96 -16.58
N SER A 458 -4.81 8.41 -15.37
CA SER A 458 -5.78 8.74 -14.33
C SER A 458 -5.71 10.21 -13.92
N TRP A 459 -4.86 11.03 -14.55
CA TRP A 459 -4.49 12.38 -14.11
C TRP A 459 -5.69 13.31 -13.82
N ALA A 460 -6.86 13.04 -14.39
CA ALA A 460 -8.07 13.83 -14.20
C ALA A 460 -8.86 13.53 -12.90
N PHE A 461 -8.57 12.45 -12.18
CA PHE A 461 -9.28 12.08 -10.96
C PHE A 461 -8.33 12.12 -9.75
N GLY A 462 -7.94 13.34 -9.38
CA GLY A 462 -7.75 13.65 -7.97
C GLY A 462 -9.07 14.13 -7.38
N PRO A 463 -10.07 13.26 -7.07
CA PRO A 463 -11.09 13.70 -6.16
C PRO A 463 -10.35 13.94 -4.85
N TYR A 464 -10.22 15.22 -4.50
CA TYR A 464 -10.13 15.63 -3.11
C TYR A 464 -11.30 14.97 -2.39
N ILE A 465 -11.10 13.76 -1.87
CA ILE A 465 -12.01 13.11 -0.92
C ILE A 465 -11.79 13.88 0.39
N ARG A 466 -12.36 15.08 0.46
CA ARG A 466 -12.46 15.80 1.73
C ARG A 466 -13.53 15.07 2.52
N LYS A 467 -13.11 14.29 3.52
CA LYS A 467 -14.01 13.88 4.61
C LYS A 467 -14.63 15.17 5.17
N GLU A 468 -15.95 15.21 5.23
CA GLU A 468 -16.69 16.36 5.73
C GLU A 468 -16.35 16.53 7.21
N ASP A 469 -15.76 17.67 7.57
CA ASP A 469 -15.77 18.13 8.96
C ASP A 469 -17.18 18.68 9.20
N GLU A 470 -17.90 18.10 10.15
CA GLU A 470 -19.14 18.69 10.69
C GLU A 470 -18.87 20.17 11.01
N ARG A 471 -19.69 21.03 10.42
CA ARG A 471 -19.71 22.47 10.70
C ARG A 471 -19.84 22.64 12.21
N ILE A 472 -18.81 23.19 12.85
CA ILE A 472 -18.98 23.81 14.16
C ILE A 472 -19.85 25.04 13.89
N ASN A 473 -21.12 24.97 14.28
CA ASN A 473 -21.81 26.14 14.77
C ASN A 473 -21.35 26.42 16.20
#